data_AF-A0A238C1J1-F1
#
_entry.id   AF-A0A238C1J1-F1
#
_cell.length_a   1.000
_cell.length_b   1.000
_cell.length_c   1.000
_cell.angle_alpha   90.00
_cell.angle_beta   90.00
_cell.angle_gamma   90.00
#
_symmetry.space_group_name_H-M   'P 1'
#
loop_
_entity.id
_entity.type
_entity.pdbx_description
1 polymer ?
#
loop_
_entity_poly.entity_id
_entity_poly.type
_entity_poly.pdbx_seq_one_letter_code
_entity_poly.pdbx_strand_id
1 'polypeptide(L)'
;MFADESNVICIEDEENGEESGVKCLNKFPMYQSSPKNICRSSSQKIIDSENSDTGTSDHHVSHSQLPCSSDELVQGKERKKCGKIHVAPSILDEFFGVYCLLSRSSNKYFKNRCYIGYTVDPNRRIRQHNAGKEFGGAKKTDHRGPWDMVCIIHGFPNSVSALRFEWAWQNPEKSRRLRSLNLKKKTNETAFGFRLRIACHMLNSDPWRRLSLTFRWLLPELKIPFPLDVPVPSHITVEHGAVTKTSTLIPQLLEEYGVIGTCSLCLKPINSIAELLRCNAKEICKSHFHMRCLSKHALNADEEYKTLLFPIQGQCPKCGITYLWGELIRDQRILLAISKFNSSGALFNMIPRGKLIKM
;
A
#
# COMPACT_ATOMS: atom_id res chain seq x y z
N MET A 1 10.79 66.04 34.83
CA MET A 1 10.79 66.41 36.27
C MET A 1 10.66 65.13 37.09
N PHE A 2 11.04 65.21 38.36
CA PHE A 2 11.10 64.14 39.37
C PHE A 2 9.87 63.21 39.35
N ALA A 3 9.94 61.87 39.49
CA ALA A 3 10.85 60.96 40.20
C ALA A 3 10.48 60.71 41.67
N ASP A 4 10.05 59.46 41.92
CA ASP A 4 9.98 58.64 43.14
C ASP A 4 9.84 57.21 42.53
N GLU A 5 10.70 56.20 42.74
CA GLU A 5 11.19 55.60 43.98
C GLU A 5 10.03 55.08 44.88
N SER A 6 10.06 53.88 45.45
CA SER A 6 11.19 52.96 45.68
C SER A 6 10.77 51.48 45.65
N ASN A 7 11.62 50.61 45.09
CA ASN A 7 12.34 49.58 45.88
C ASN A 7 13.33 48.80 45.02
N VAL A 8 14.54 48.61 45.55
CA VAL A 8 15.66 47.89 44.95
C VAL A 8 16.13 46.85 45.96
N ILE A 9 16.52 45.67 45.47
CA ILE A 9 17.74 44.95 45.89
C ILE A 9 18.00 43.87 44.83
N CYS A 10 19.14 44.00 44.15
CA CYS A 10 19.74 42.95 43.33
C CYS A 10 20.90 42.36 44.15
N ILE A 11 21.12 41.05 44.04
CA ILE A 11 22.47 40.46 44.07
C ILE A 11 22.47 39.36 43.00
N GLU A 12 23.36 39.50 42.02
CA GLU A 12 23.81 38.41 41.14
C GLU A 12 24.99 37.71 41.84
N ASP A 13 25.29 36.45 41.50
CA ASP A 13 26.63 36.10 40.99
C ASP A 13 26.85 34.60 40.74
N GLU A 14 27.42 34.38 39.55
CA GLU A 14 28.38 33.35 39.14
C GLU A 14 28.12 31.83 39.23
N GLU A 15 28.90 31.15 38.39
CA GLU A 15 28.74 29.78 37.93
C GLU A 15 29.41 28.77 38.87
N ASN A 16 28.98 27.51 38.77
CA ASN A 16 29.89 26.38 38.51
C ASN A 16 29.06 25.21 37.96
N GLY A 17 29.58 24.48 36.99
CA GLY A 17 28.84 23.41 36.30
C GLY A 17 29.48 22.05 36.43
N GLU A 18 28.67 20.99 36.38
CA GLU A 18 29.09 19.66 35.89
C GLU A 18 27.88 18.82 35.46
N GLU A 19 28.12 17.70 34.77
CA GLU A 19 27.09 16.96 34.02
C GLU A 19 26.21 16.04 34.89
N SER A 20 24.91 15.89 34.54
CA SER A 20 24.29 14.53 34.40
C SER A 20 22.81 14.49 33.96
N GLY A 21 22.53 13.67 32.94
CA GLY A 21 21.43 12.68 32.97
C GLY A 21 19.96 13.13 33.04
N VAL A 22 19.44 13.82 32.03
CA VAL A 22 17.98 14.12 31.90
C VAL A 22 17.14 12.84 31.74
N LYS A 23 16.40 12.44 32.79
CA LYS A 23 15.44 11.32 32.78
C LYS A 23 14.02 11.76 32.37
N CYS A 24 13.74 11.80 31.07
CA CYS A 24 12.37 12.00 30.57
C CYS A 24 11.48 10.75 30.76
N LEU A 25 10.53 10.82 31.69
CA LEU A 25 9.51 9.78 31.93
C LEU A 25 8.41 9.80 30.85
N ASN A 26 8.45 8.84 29.93
CA ASN A 26 7.36 8.55 28.99
C ASN A 26 6.92 7.08 29.11
N LYS A 27 5.76 6.83 29.74
CA LYS A 27 5.17 5.48 29.89
C LYS A 27 4.05 5.24 28.87
N PHE A 28 4.34 4.48 27.83
CA PHE A 28 3.38 3.59 27.16
C PHE A 28 4.07 2.26 26.80
N PRO A 29 3.40 1.10 26.92
CA PRO A 29 4.09 -0.19 26.98
C PRO A 29 4.50 -0.73 25.60
N MET A 30 5.75 -1.18 25.50
CA MET A 30 6.21 -2.08 24.46
C MET A 30 5.84 -3.53 24.80
N TYR A 31 5.29 -4.28 23.84
CA TYR A 31 5.18 -5.74 23.96
C TYR A 31 6.53 -6.36 23.62
N GLN A 32 7.15 -7.04 24.60
CA GLN A 32 8.44 -7.71 24.42
C GLN A 32 8.27 -9.05 23.69
N SER A 33 9.27 -9.45 22.91
CA SER A 33 9.29 -10.72 22.18
C SER A 33 10.68 -11.38 22.22
N SER A 34 10.87 -12.32 23.16
CA SER A 34 11.98 -13.29 23.23
C SER A 34 11.81 -14.20 24.47
N PRO A 35 12.53 -15.33 24.57
CA PRO A 35 13.51 -15.87 23.64
C PRO A 35 13.07 -17.19 22.95
N LYS A 36 13.92 -17.69 22.05
CA LYS A 36 13.84 -19.05 21.50
C LYS A 36 14.15 -20.06 22.60
N ASN A 37 13.56 -21.26 22.52
CA ASN A 37 14.12 -22.43 23.17
C ASN A 37 14.18 -23.61 22.19
N ILE A 38 15.25 -24.40 22.30
CA ILE A 38 15.50 -25.62 21.52
C ILE A 38 14.97 -26.80 22.33
N CYS A 39 14.34 -27.79 21.69
CA CYS A 39 14.26 -29.12 22.28
C CYS A 39 14.42 -30.21 21.22
N ARG A 40 14.79 -31.41 21.66
CA ARG A 40 15.31 -32.52 20.86
C ARG A 40 14.46 -33.78 21.11
N SER A 41 14.25 -34.56 20.06
CA SER A 41 14.15 -36.04 20.03
C SER A 41 13.51 -36.84 21.19
N SER A 42 12.56 -37.71 20.78
CA SER A 42 12.34 -39.08 21.30
C SER A 42 11.45 -39.33 22.53
N SER A 43 10.31 -39.98 22.25
CA SER A 43 9.83 -41.26 22.81
C SER A 43 9.94 -41.58 24.31
N GLN A 44 8.82 -41.99 24.93
CA GLN A 44 8.58 -43.43 25.21
C GLN A 44 7.10 -43.80 25.47
N LYS A 45 6.83 -45.11 25.31
CA LYS A 45 5.58 -45.91 25.41
C LYS A 45 4.75 -45.79 26.71
N ILE A 46 3.51 -46.31 26.67
CA ILE A 46 2.83 -47.32 27.56
C ILE A 46 1.29 -47.14 27.43
N ILE A 47 0.54 -48.00 26.71
CA ILE A 47 -0.04 -49.35 27.02
C ILE A 47 -1.56 -49.26 27.30
N ASP A 48 -2.35 -49.93 26.45
CA ASP A 48 -3.55 -50.79 26.60
C ASP A 48 -4.74 -50.34 27.51
N SER A 49 -6.02 -50.69 27.30
CA SER A 49 -6.76 -51.59 26.34
C SER A 49 -8.15 -50.96 25.96
N GLU A 50 -9.24 -51.54 25.40
CA GLU A 50 -9.66 -52.93 25.02
C GLU A 50 -10.94 -52.96 24.10
N ASN A 51 -11.40 -54.19 23.76
CA ASN A 51 -12.76 -54.76 23.50
C ASN A 51 -14.04 -53.88 23.42
N SER A 52 -15.09 -54.22 22.63
CA SER A 52 -15.30 -55.31 21.61
C SER A 52 -16.54 -55.07 20.71
N ASP A 53 -16.75 -55.96 19.71
CA ASP A 53 -18.02 -56.31 19.01
C ASP A 53 -18.70 -55.29 18.06
N THR A 54 -19.41 -55.65 16.98
CA THR A 54 -19.59 -56.90 16.19
C THR A 54 -20.04 -56.57 14.74
N GLY A 55 -19.87 -57.48 13.77
CA GLY A 55 -20.48 -57.38 12.43
C GLY A 55 -19.78 -58.23 11.33
N THR A 56 -20.54 -58.93 10.49
CA THR A 56 -20.04 -60.01 9.59
C THR A 56 -20.56 -59.93 8.13
N SER A 57 -20.02 -60.81 7.26
CA SER A 57 -20.47 -61.18 5.89
C SER A 57 -20.15 -60.20 4.73
N ASP A 58 -19.83 -60.63 3.49
CA ASP A 58 -19.32 -61.94 3.00
C ASP A 58 -18.75 -61.88 1.57
N HIS A 59 -17.99 -62.92 1.17
CA HIS A 59 -17.71 -63.38 -0.23
C HIS A 59 -17.00 -62.43 -1.25
N HIS A 60 -16.30 -62.85 -2.32
CA HIS A 60 -15.85 -64.18 -2.83
C HIS A 60 -14.60 -64.02 -3.78
N VAL A 61 -13.60 -64.93 -3.72
CA VAL A 61 -12.76 -65.55 -4.82
C VAL A 61 -12.13 -64.65 -5.95
N SER A 62 -10.86 -64.79 -6.40
CA SER A 62 -10.09 -66.00 -6.77
C SER A 62 -8.54 -65.88 -6.62
N HIS A 63 -7.82 -67.00 -6.77
CA HIS A 63 -6.35 -67.15 -6.69
C HIS A 63 -5.65 -67.47 -8.04
N SER A 64 -4.42 -66.98 -8.23
CA SER A 64 -3.23 -67.69 -8.80
C SER A 64 -1.99 -66.76 -8.72
N GLN A 65 -0.96 -66.99 -7.89
CA GLN A 65 0.12 -67.99 -7.93
C GLN A 65 1.07 -67.89 -9.16
N LEU A 66 2.24 -67.24 -9.03
CA LEU A 66 3.60 -67.82 -8.81
C LEU A 66 4.42 -67.87 -10.15
N PRO A 67 5.75 -68.16 -10.22
CA PRO A 67 6.74 -67.07 -10.27
C PRO A 67 7.93 -67.23 -11.28
N CYS A 68 8.89 -66.29 -11.20
CA CYS A 68 10.35 -66.44 -11.45
C CYS A 68 10.97 -66.05 -12.82
N SER A 69 12.30 -65.79 -12.73
CA SER A 69 13.36 -65.82 -13.76
C SER A 69 13.43 -64.75 -14.89
N SER A 70 14.30 -63.76 -14.62
CA SER A 70 15.48 -63.35 -15.42
C SER A 70 15.38 -62.58 -16.76
N ASP A 71 16.20 -61.52 -16.79
CA ASP A 71 16.98 -60.93 -17.89
C ASP A 71 16.37 -59.85 -18.82
N GLU A 72 17.31 -59.16 -19.48
CA GLU A 72 17.29 -57.72 -19.76
C GLU A 72 16.35 -57.27 -20.90
N LEU A 73 15.92 -56.00 -20.83
CA LEU A 73 16.04 -55.10 -21.98
C LEU A 73 15.94 -53.62 -21.56
N VAL A 74 16.97 -52.83 -21.90
CA VAL A 74 17.01 -51.38 -21.63
C VAL A 74 16.21 -50.64 -22.71
N GLN A 75 15.12 -49.96 -22.32
CA GLN A 75 14.48 -48.95 -23.15
C GLN A 75 14.27 -47.64 -22.39
N GLY A 76 14.85 -46.57 -22.92
CA GLY A 76 14.86 -45.25 -22.29
C GLY A 76 13.49 -44.57 -22.35
N LYS A 77 12.88 -44.32 -21.19
CA LYS A 77 11.72 -43.40 -21.10
C LYS A 77 12.20 -41.96 -21.23
N GLU A 78 12.13 -41.42 -22.45
CA GLU A 78 12.33 -39.99 -22.71
C GLU A 78 11.39 -39.15 -21.84
N ARG A 79 11.94 -38.57 -20.78
CA ARG A 79 11.24 -37.56 -19.99
C ARG A 79 11.12 -36.30 -20.84
N LYS A 80 9.99 -36.17 -21.56
CA LYS A 80 9.57 -34.92 -22.24
C LYS A 80 9.72 -33.76 -21.27
N LYS A 81 10.81 -32.99 -21.41
CA LYS A 81 11.04 -31.76 -20.62
C LYS A 81 9.95 -30.77 -21.04
N CYS A 82 8.94 -30.62 -20.20
CA CYS A 82 8.02 -29.48 -20.32
C CYS A 82 8.88 -28.20 -20.30
N GLY A 83 8.88 -27.47 -21.40
CA GLY A 83 9.73 -26.29 -21.55
C GLY A 83 9.36 -25.27 -20.48
N LYS A 84 10.36 -24.81 -19.72
CA LYS A 84 10.16 -23.65 -18.83
C LYS A 84 9.82 -22.46 -19.71
N ILE A 85 8.54 -22.08 -19.74
CA ILE A 85 8.09 -20.83 -20.38
C ILE A 85 8.92 -19.70 -19.76
N HIS A 86 9.70 -19.02 -20.59
CA HIS A 86 10.64 -18.00 -20.13
C HIS A 86 9.88 -16.69 -19.88
N VAL A 87 9.16 -16.65 -18.76
CA VAL A 87 8.40 -15.48 -18.32
C VAL A 87 9.37 -14.32 -18.09
N ALA A 88 9.20 -13.23 -18.83
CA ALA A 88 10.02 -12.04 -18.68
C ALA A 88 9.94 -11.49 -17.24
N PRO A 89 11.07 -11.08 -16.64
CA PRO A 89 11.07 -10.59 -15.27
C PRO A 89 10.24 -9.31 -15.15
N SER A 90 9.49 -9.19 -14.06
CA SER A 90 8.65 -8.03 -13.77
C SER A 90 8.68 -7.66 -12.30
N ILE A 91 8.44 -6.38 -12.02
CA ILE A 91 8.31 -5.84 -10.67
C ILE A 91 6.83 -5.67 -10.39
N LEU A 92 6.33 -6.31 -9.35
CA LEU A 92 4.96 -6.11 -8.87
C LEU A 92 4.78 -4.64 -8.45
N ASP A 93 3.75 -3.98 -8.97
CA ASP A 93 3.46 -2.59 -8.61
C ASP A 93 3.08 -2.48 -7.12
N GLU A 94 3.60 -1.46 -6.44
CA GLU A 94 3.27 -1.20 -5.03
C GLU A 94 1.81 -0.77 -4.86
N PHE A 95 0.97 -1.67 -4.33
CA PHE A 95 -0.42 -1.35 -3.98
C PHE A 95 -0.58 -1.04 -2.49
N PHE A 96 -1.10 0.14 -2.20
CA PHE A 96 -1.52 0.57 -0.86
C PHE A 96 -2.94 1.13 -0.93
N GLY A 97 -3.90 0.51 -0.23
CA GLY A 97 -5.30 0.94 -0.25
C GLY A 97 -6.04 0.79 1.07
N VAL A 98 -7.05 1.62 1.26
CA VAL A 98 -7.95 1.65 2.42
C VAL A 98 -9.39 1.49 1.93
N TYR A 99 -10.09 0.48 2.44
CA TYR A 99 -11.41 0.06 1.95
C TYR A 99 -12.50 0.23 3.01
N CYS A 100 -13.74 0.33 2.53
CA CYS A 100 -14.94 0.18 3.34
C CYS A 100 -15.65 -1.14 2.99
N LEU A 101 -15.78 -2.02 3.98
CA LEU A 101 -16.67 -3.18 3.91
C LEU A 101 -18.10 -2.78 4.31
N LEU A 102 -19.07 -3.53 3.81
CA LEU A 102 -20.47 -3.52 4.24
C LEU A 102 -20.90 -4.94 4.63
N SER A 103 -21.49 -5.11 5.82
CA SER A 103 -22.02 -6.41 6.25
C SER A 103 -23.35 -6.72 5.59
N ARG A 104 -23.44 -7.92 4.99
CA ARG A 104 -24.66 -8.53 4.46
C ARG A 104 -25.27 -9.58 5.41
N SER A 105 -24.87 -9.57 6.68
CA SER A 105 -25.40 -10.50 7.67
C SER A 105 -26.93 -10.45 7.75
N SER A 106 -27.57 -11.62 7.86
CA SER A 106 -29.00 -11.74 8.13
C SER A 106 -29.38 -11.18 9.51
N ASN A 107 -28.46 -11.19 10.47
CA ASN A 107 -28.67 -10.67 11.80
C ASN A 107 -28.81 -9.13 11.78
N LYS A 108 -29.98 -8.63 12.16
CA LYS A 108 -30.33 -7.20 12.21
C LYS A 108 -29.33 -6.33 12.98
N TYR A 109 -28.62 -6.89 13.97
CA TYR A 109 -27.62 -6.15 14.74
C TYR A 109 -26.33 -5.88 13.96
N PHE A 110 -26.02 -6.67 12.91
CA PHE A 110 -24.80 -6.55 12.12
C PHE A 110 -25.05 -6.10 10.67
N LYS A 111 -26.23 -6.41 10.12
CA LYS A 111 -26.67 -6.00 8.77
C LYS A 111 -26.38 -4.51 8.51
N ASN A 112 -25.81 -4.22 7.35
CA ASN A 112 -25.40 -2.88 6.91
C ASN A 112 -24.38 -2.15 7.81
N ARG A 113 -23.75 -2.80 8.80
CA ARG A 113 -22.57 -2.21 9.49
C ARG A 113 -21.41 -2.10 8.52
N CYS A 114 -20.62 -1.04 8.69
CA CYS A 114 -19.39 -0.82 7.94
C CYS A 114 -18.15 -1.18 8.76
N TYR A 115 -17.10 -1.65 8.09
CA TYR A 115 -15.76 -1.81 8.65
C TYR A 115 -14.74 -1.16 7.72
N ILE A 116 -13.89 -0.27 8.24
CA ILE A 116 -12.80 0.35 7.50
C ILE A 116 -11.51 -0.41 7.79
N GLY A 117 -10.73 -0.74 6.76
CA GLY A 117 -9.44 -1.42 6.91
C GLY A 117 -8.42 -1.06 5.83
N TYR A 118 -7.15 -1.34 6.08
CA TYR A 118 -6.02 -1.21 5.14
C TYR A 118 -5.63 -2.56 4.50
N THR A 119 -5.13 -2.54 3.26
CA THR A 119 -4.55 -3.71 2.57
C THR A 119 -3.53 -3.35 1.47
N VAL A 120 -2.70 -4.34 1.13
CA VAL A 120 -1.85 -4.39 -0.08
C VAL A 120 -2.39 -5.35 -1.15
N ASP A 121 -3.49 -6.04 -0.85
CA ASP A 121 -4.12 -7.07 -1.71
C ASP A 121 -5.62 -7.16 -1.37
N PRO A 122 -6.50 -6.42 -2.08
CA PRO A 122 -7.93 -6.39 -1.79
C PRO A 122 -8.60 -7.76 -1.92
N ASN A 123 -8.23 -8.50 -2.98
CA ASN A 123 -8.82 -9.79 -3.33
C ASN A 123 -8.49 -10.88 -2.30
N ARG A 124 -7.26 -10.89 -1.77
CA ARG A 124 -6.91 -11.73 -0.61
C ARG A 124 -7.64 -11.27 0.65
N ARG A 125 -7.69 -9.96 0.89
CA ARG A 125 -8.21 -9.41 2.16
C ARG A 125 -9.70 -9.65 2.35
N ILE A 126 -10.52 -9.54 1.30
CA ILE A 126 -11.96 -9.81 1.40
C ILE A 126 -12.24 -11.29 1.72
N ARG A 127 -11.46 -12.22 1.15
CA ARG A 127 -11.55 -13.65 1.49
C ARG A 127 -11.22 -13.90 2.97
N GLN A 128 -10.17 -13.25 3.51
CA GLN A 128 -9.85 -13.36 4.95
C GLN A 128 -10.99 -12.87 5.85
N HIS A 129 -11.64 -11.74 5.51
CA HIS A 129 -12.77 -11.22 6.28
C HIS A 129 -14.00 -12.14 6.25
N ASN A 130 -14.21 -12.89 5.17
CA ASN A 130 -15.34 -13.82 5.02
C ASN A 130 -15.04 -15.24 5.54
N ALA A 131 -13.78 -15.66 5.58
CA ALA A 131 -13.36 -16.92 6.20
C ALA A 131 -13.32 -16.85 7.74
N GLY A 132 -13.06 -15.67 8.33
CA GLY A 132 -13.08 -15.44 9.78
C GLY A 132 -11.69 -15.20 10.39
N LYS A 133 -11.66 -14.96 11.70
CA LYS A 133 -10.43 -14.53 12.42
C LYS A 133 -9.27 -15.51 12.31
N GLU A 134 -9.55 -16.81 12.37
CA GLU A 134 -8.51 -17.88 12.31
C GLU A 134 -7.79 -17.92 10.96
N PHE A 135 -8.42 -17.40 9.89
CA PHE A 135 -7.84 -17.31 8.55
C PHE A 135 -7.27 -15.90 8.26
N GLY A 136 -6.95 -15.13 9.31
CA GLY A 136 -6.38 -13.79 9.22
C GLY A 136 -7.41 -12.66 9.05
N GLY A 137 -8.71 -12.96 9.16
CA GLY A 137 -9.76 -11.95 9.25
C GLY A 137 -9.64 -11.09 10.50
N ALA A 138 -10.21 -9.89 10.50
CA ALA A 138 -10.18 -9.05 11.69
C ALA A 138 -11.17 -9.54 12.76
N LYS A 139 -10.77 -9.58 14.04
CA LYS A 139 -11.67 -9.91 15.17
C LYS A 139 -12.94 -9.01 15.23
N LYS A 140 -12.91 -7.82 14.61
CA LYS A 140 -14.08 -6.92 14.48
C LYS A 140 -15.09 -7.35 13.39
N THR A 141 -14.66 -8.12 12.39
CA THR A 141 -15.50 -8.61 11.26
C THR A 141 -15.96 -10.06 11.43
N ASP A 142 -15.34 -10.78 12.35
CA ASP A 142 -15.59 -12.19 12.67
C ASP A 142 -17.05 -12.49 13.03
N HIS A 143 -17.61 -13.58 12.49
CA HIS A 143 -19.03 -14.00 12.58
C HIS A 143 -20.09 -12.90 12.30
N ARG A 144 -19.71 -11.83 11.59
CA ARG A 144 -20.57 -10.66 11.29
C ARG A 144 -20.74 -10.43 9.78
N GLY A 145 -20.29 -11.38 8.98
CA GLY A 145 -20.41 -11.38 7.52
C GLY A 145 -21.71 -12.02 7.00
N PRO A 146 -21.76 -12.37 5.71
CA PRO A 146 -20.72 -12.11 4.71
C PRO A 146 -20.49 -10.60 4.52
N TRP A 147 -19.28 -10.23 4.07
CA TRP A 147 -18.84 -8.86 3.85
C TRP A 147 -18.63 -8.60 2.37
N ASP A 148 -19.18 -7.48 1.92
CA ASP A 148 -18.97 -6.88 0.61
C ASP A 148 -17.89 -5.80 0.75
N MET A 149 -16.83 -5.80 -0.07
CA MET A 149 -15.88 -4.68 -0.13
C MET A 149 -16.40 -3.67 -1.15
N VAL A 150 -17.11 -2.64 -0.69
CA VAL A 150 -17.90 -1.75 -1.58
C VAL A 150 -17.02 -0.77 -2.35
N CYS A 151 -16.07 -0.15 -1.65
CA CYS A 151 -15.14 0.81 -2.25
C CYS A 151 -13.76 0.75 -1.60
N ILE A 152 -12.75 1.20 -2.34
CA ILE A 152 -11.37 1.31 -1.89
C ILE A 152 -10.73 2.61 -2.41
N ILE A 153 -10.03 3.31 -1.53
CA ILE A 153 -9.18 4.45 -1.89
C ILE A 153 -7.74 3.95 -1.94
N HIS A 154 -7.03 4.19 -3.04
CA HIS A 154 -5.67 3.67 -3.26
C HIS A 154 -4.78 4.69 -3.97
N GLY A 155 -3.51 4.32 -4.23
CA GLY A 155 -2.49 5.21 -4.75
C GLY A 155 -1.71 5.98 -3.68
N PHE A 156 -1.84 5.58 -2.40
CA PHE A 156 -1.04 6.16 -1.32
C PHE A 156 0.47 5.92 -1.56
N PRO A 157 1.36 6.88 -1.25
CA PRO A 157 2.79 6.77 -1.54
C PRO A 157 3.56 5.81 -0.61
N ASN A 158 2.90 5.25 0.42
CA ASN A 158 3.42 4.22 1.32
C ASN A 158 2.32 3.75 2.28
N SER A 159 2.58 2.63 2.96
CA SER A 159 1.76 2.08 4.04
C SER A 159 1.46 3.09 5.16
N VAL A 160 2.44 3.90 5.58
CA VAL A 160 2.26 4.89 6.67
C VAL A 160 1.21 5.95 6.32
N SER A 161 1.19 6.42 5.07
CA SER A 161 0.18 7.38 4.59
C SER A 161 -1.21 6.75 4.51
N ALA A 162 -1.30 5.49 4.07
CA ALA A 162 -2.55 4.73 4.02
C ALA A 162 -3.09 4.42 5.44
N LEU A 163 -2.25 3.98 6.37
CA LEU A 163 -2.64 3.70 7.77
C LEU A 163 -3.07 4.98 8.51
N ARG A 164 -2.42 6.13 8.23
CA ARG A 164 -2.88 7.44 8.73
C ARG A 164 -4.27 7.83 8.19
N PHE A 165 -4.59 7.45 6.95
CA PHE A 165 -5.94 7.61 6.40
C PHE A 165 -6.92 6.64 7.09
N GLU A 166 -6.63 5.34 7.13
CA GLU A 166 -7.45 4.30 7.79
C GLU A 166 -7.85 4.72 9.21
N TRP A 167 -6.88 5.08 10.05
CA TRP A 167 -7.14 5.45 11.44
C TRP A 167 -8.05 6.68 11.58
N ALA A 168 -7.86 7.69 10.72
CA ALA A 168 -8.69 8.90 10.71
C ALA A 168 -10.11 8.64 10.17
N TRP A 169 -10.26 7.74 9.19
CA TRP A 169 -11.56 7.32 8.67
C TRP A 169 -12.32 6.44 9.66
N GLN A 170 -11.61 5.65 10.48
CA GLN A 170 -12.18 4.92 11.62
C GLN A 170 -12.65 5.87 12.73
N ASN A 171 -11.81 6.85 13.12
CA ASN A 171 -11.97 7.73 14.30
C ASN A 171 -12.03 9.23 13.93
N PRO A 172 -13.04 9.69 13.16
CA PRO A 172 -13.13 11.09 12.72
C PRO A 172 -13.18 12.09 13.90
N GLU A 173 -13.80 11.72 15.02
CA GLU A 173 -13.93 12.53 16.23
C GLU A 173 -12.60 12.75 16.97
N LYS A 174 -11.61 11.86 16.78
CA LYS A 174 -10.26 11.97 17.35
C LYS A 174 -9.24 12.54 16.37
N SER A 175 -9.53 12.51 15.07
CA SER A 175 -8.62 12.99 14.05
C SER A 175 -8.45 14.50 14.10
N ARG A 176 -7.20 14.98 14.27
CA ARG A 176 -6.84 16.41 14.22
C ARG A 176 -7.26 17.12 12.92
N ARG A 177 -7.56 16.37 11.85
CA ARG A 177 -8.03 16.90 10.55
C ARG A 177 -9.56 16.93 10.41
N LEU A 178 -10.31 16.28 11.29
CA LEU A 178 -11.76 16.08 11.15
C LEU A 178 -12.57 16.45 12.41
N ARG A 179 -11.95 16.50 13.60
CA ARG A 179 -12.63 16.80 14.87
C ARG A 179 -13.37 18.14 14.86
N SER A 180 -12.77 19.18 14.27
CA SER A 180 -13.38 20.50 14.13
C SER A 180 -14.64 20.51 13.25
N LEU A 181 -14.74 19.58 12.28
CA LEU A 181 -15.92 19.42 11.43
C LEU A 181 -17.11 18.79 12.16
N ASN A 182 -16.91 18.27 13.38
CA ASN A 182 -17.96 17.71 14.25
C ASN A 182 -18.91 16.72 13.55
N LEU A 183 -18.37 15.89 12.65
CA LEU A 183 -19.14 15.04 11.73
C LEU A 183 -20.04 14.04 12.47
N LYS A 184 -21.34 14.32 12.52
CA LYS A 184 -22.38 13.39 13.00
C LYS A 184 -23.10 12.73 11.82
N LYS A 185 -23.60 11.51 12.04
CA LYS A 185 -24.47 10.79 11.11
C LYS A 185 -25.84 11.48 11.07
N LYS A 186 -26.35 11.84 9.89
CA LYS A 186 -27.71 12.37 9.70
C LYS A 186 -28.74 11.24 9.94
N THR A 187 -29.98 11.56 10.30
CA THR A 187 -31.04 10.55 10.60
C THR A 187 -31.22 9.56 9.45
N ASN A 188 -31.55 10.07 8.26
CA ASN A 188 -31.87 9.30 7.06
C ASN A 188 -30.61 8.85 6.26
N GLU A 189 -29.41 9.17 6.74
CA GLU A 189 -28.14 8.74 6.11
C GLU A 189 -27.84 7.28 6.45
N THR A 190 -27.39 6.47 5.48
CA THR A 190 -27.00 5.08 5.75
C THR A 190 -25.64 5.02 6.47
N ALA A 191 -25.34 3.92 7.16
CA ALA A 191 -24.03 3.73 7.79
C ALA A 191 -22.87 3.83 6.77
N PHE A 192 -23.10 3.37 5.53
CA PHE A 192 -22.16 3.51 4.43
C PHE A 192 -22.08 4.95 3.91
N GLY A 193 -23.21 5.63 3.69
CA GLY A 193 -23.24 7.04 3.28
C GLY A 193 -22.48 7.96 4.24
N PHE A 194 -22.62 7.74 5.55
CA PHE A 194 -21.83 8.48 6.54
C PHE A 194 -20.32 8.22 6.42
N ARG A 195 -19.90 6.96 6.20
CA ARG A 195 -18.49 6.64 5.96
C ARG A 195 -17.98 7.20 4.64
N LEU A 196 -18.78 7.20 3.57
CA LEU A 196 -18.45 7.86 2.32
C LEU A 196 -18.22 9.36 2.52
N ARG A 197 -19.13 10.05 3.22
CA ARG A 197 -19.00 11.49 3.51
C ARG A 197 -17.77 11.82 4.35
N ILE A 198 -17.43 11.01 5.35
CA ILE A 198 -16.16 11.15 6.09
C ILE A 198 -14.96 11.02 5.12
N ALA A 199 -14.97 10.02 4.23
CA ALA A 199 -13.90 9.86 3.24
C ALA A 199 -13.80 11.07 2.29
N CYS A 200 -14.93 11.61 1.82
CA CYS A 200 -14.94 12.81 0.98
C CYS A 200 -14.36 14.04 1.72
N HIS A 201 -14.70 14.28 3.00
CA HIS A 201 -14.04 15.32 3.80
C HIS A 201 -12.53 15.09 3.92
N MET A 202 -12.08 13.83 4.07
CA MET A 202 -10.66 13.50 4.11
C MET A 202 -9.95 13.73 2.77
N LEU A 203 -10.56 13.36 1.65
CA LEU A 203 -10.01 13.62 0.32
C LEU A 203 -9.89 15.13 0.03
N ASN A 204 -10.71 15.97 0.67
CA ASN A 204 -10.60 17.43 0.63
C ASN A 204 -9.71 18.04 1.74
N SER A 205 -9.10 17.22 2.61
CA SER A 205 -8.29 17.67 3.75
C SER A 205 -6.80 17.32 3.60
N ASP A 206 -5.91 18.15 4.14
CA ASP A 206 -4.48 17.85 4.16
C ASP A 206 -4.10 16.72 5.12
N PRO A 207 -3.10 15.88 4.78
CA PRO A 207 -2.23 15.95 3.60
C PRO A 207 -2.82 15.26 2.36
N TRP A 208 -4.02 14.68 2.46
CA TRP A 208 -4.54 13.75 1.46
C TRP A 208 -5.02 14.45 0.18
N ARG A 209 -5.51 15.69 0.29
CA ARG A 209 -5.97 16.54 -0.84
C ARG A 209 -4.89 16.98 -1.86
N ARG A 210 -3.63 16.60 -1.66
CA ARG A 210 -2.51 16.81 -2.61
C ARG A 210 -1.86 15.50 -3.06
N LEU A 211 -2.44 14.35 -2.71
CA LEU A 211 -2.00 13.04 -3.18
C LEU A 211 -2.81 12.64 -4.42
N SER A 212 -2.16 12.15 -5.47
CA SER A 212 -2.81 11.58 -6.66
C SER A 212 -3.40 10.20 -6.35
N LEU A 213 -4.40 10.17 -5.47
CA LEU A 213 -5.18 8.99 -5.10
C LEU A 213 -6.21 8.65 -6.17
N THR A 214 -6.70 7.41 -6.10
CA THR A 214 -7.88 6.93 -6.82
C THR A 214 -8.95 6.55 -5.79
N PHE A 215 -10.20 6.96 -6.02
CA PHE A 215 -11.36 6.36 -5.38
C PHE A 215 -11.94 5.30 -6.33
N ARG A 216 -12.10 4.05 -5.89
CA ARG A 216 -12.60 2.96 -6.73
C ARG A 216 -13.84 2.30 -6.13
N TRP A 217 -14.92 2.27 -6.91
CA TRP A 217 -16.13 1.49 -6.64
C TRP A 217 -15.90 0.03 -7.06
N LEU A 218 -15.67 -0.85 -6.09
CA LEU A 218 -15.41 -2.27 -6.35
C LEU A 218 -16.69 -3.03 -6.74
N LEU A 219 -17.83 -2.58 -6.21
CA LEU A 219 -19.17 -3.10 -6.45
C LEU A 219 -20.06 -1.96 -6.99
N PRO A 220 -20.11 -1.75 -8.31
CA PRO A 220 -20.83 -0.62 -8.93
C PRO A 220 -22.33 -0.58 -8.62
N GLU A 221 -22.95 -1.73 -8.36
CA GLU A 221 -24.34 -1.90 -7.96
C GLU A 221 -24.64 -1.39 -6.53
N LEU A 222 -23.60 -1.14 -5.73
CA LEU A 222 -23.67 -0.52 -4.40
C LEU A 222 -23.18 0.94 -4.39
N LYS A 223 -22.99 1.53 -5.58
CA LYS A 223 -22.67 2.94 -5.74
C LYS A 223 -23.81 3.83 -5.27
N ILE A 224 -23.45 4.86 -4.52
CA ILE A 224 -24.34 5.97 -4.15
C ILE A 224 -23.70 7.28 -4.65
N PRO A 225 -24.47 8.36 -4.88
CA PRO A 225 -23.90 9.66 -5.21
C PRO A 225 -22.94 10.13 -4.11
N PHE A 226 -21.86 10.82 -4.51
CA PHE A 226 -21.02 11.54 -3.56
C PHE A 226 -21.80 12.72 -2.94
N PRO A 227 -21.47 13.16 -1.72
CA PRO A 227 -22.15 14.29 -1.09
C PRO A 227 -21.93 15.58 -1.89
N LEU A 228 -23.00 16.32 -2.18
CA LEU A 228 -22.93 17.59 -2.93
C LEU A 228 -22.20 18.69 -2.13
N ASP A 229 -22.28 18.61 -0.80
CA ASP A 229 -21.58 19.48 0.16
C ASP A 229 -20.07 19.20 0.26
N VAL A 230 -19.61 18.05 -0.23
CA VAL A 230 -18.18 17.68 -0.27
C VAL A 230 -17.90 16.67 -1.40
N PRO A 231 -17.79 17.12 -2.66
CA PRO A 231 -17.49 16.24 -3.79
C PRO A 231 -16.05 15.69 -3.72
N VAL A 232 -15.75 14.67 -4.51
CA VAL A 232 -14.36 14.20 -4.70
C VAL A 232 -13.56 15.26 -5.49
N PRO A 233 -12.32 15.62 -5.08
CA PRO A 233 -11.49 16.56 -5.83
C PRO A 233 -11.24 16.12 -7.27
N SER A 234 -11.23 17.07 -8.21
CA SER A 234 -11.11 16.83 -9.66
C SER A 234 -9.87 16.04 -10.09
N HIS A 235 -8.78 16.09 -9.32
CA HIS A 235 -7.53 15.36 -9.59
C HIS A 235 -7.51 13.93 -9.01
N ILE A 236 -8.57 13.49 -8.34
CA ILE A 236 -8.69 12.15 -7.75
C ILE A 236 -9.60 11.31 -8.66
N THR A 237 -9.00 10.37 -9.38
CA THR A 237 -9.69 9.53 -10.35
C THR A 237 -10.78 8.70 -9.67
N VAL A 238 -11.98 8.65 -10.27
CA VAL A 238 -13.07 7.78 -9.82
C VAL A 238 -13.19 6.57 -10.75
N GLU A 239 -12.74 5.41 -10.27
CA GLU A 239 -12.70 4.13 -11.01
C GLU A 239 -13.80 3.17 -10.56
N HIS A 240 -14.03 2.10 -11.35
CA HIS A 240 -15.04 1.08 -11.11
C HIS A 240 -14.46 -0.32 -11.35
N GLY A 241 -15.02 -1.34 -10.68
CA GLY A 241 -14.64 -2.74 -10.81
C GLY A 241 -13.44 -3.17 -9.96
N ALA A 242 -13.20 -4.49 -9.91
CA ALA A 242 -12.21 -5.11 -9.04
C ALA A 242 -10.77 -4.63 -9.30
N VAL A 243 -9.97 -4.51 -8.23
CA VAL A 243 -8.54 -4.19 -8.33
C VAL A 243 -7.80 -5.41 -8.91
N THR A 244 -7.23 -5.25 -10.09
CA THR A 244 -6.21 -6.16 -10.63
C THR A 244 -4.87 -5.91 -9.95
N LYS A 245 -4.05 -6.95 -9.81
CA LYS A 245 -2.62 -6.77 -9.54
C LYS A 245 -1.94 -6.53 -10.87
N THR A 246 -1.16 -5.47 -10.95
CA THR A 246 -0.33 -5.15 -12.11
C THR A 246 1.14 -5.36 -11.78
N SER A 247 1.94 -5.76 -12.77
CA SER A 247 3.39 -5.71 -12.69
C SER A 247 3.95 -4.94 -13.86
N THR A 248 5.08 -4.28 -13.65
CA THR A 248 5.81 -3.58 -14.70
C THR A 248 6.93 -4.50 -15.20
N LEU A 249 6.96 -4.78 -16.50
CA LEU A 249 8.03 -5.56 -17.13
C LEU A 249 9.38 -4.84 -16.97
N ILE A 250 10.45 -5.60 -16.71
CA ILE A 250 11.82 -5.09 -16.73
C ILE A 250 12.34 -5.20 -18.17
N PRO A 251 12.73 -4.10 -18.84
CA PRO A 251 13.37 -4.15 -20.15
C PRO A 251 14.60 -5.07 -20.16
N GLN A 252 14.79 -5.83 -21.23
CA GLN A 252 15.79 -6.91 -21.30
C GLN A 252 16.95 -6.61 -22.26
N LEU A 253 16.75 -5.73 -23.24
CA LEU A 253 17.76 -5.37 -24.23
C LEU A 253 18.46 -4.06 -23.82
N LEU A 254 19.78 -3.97 -24.00
CA LEU A 254 20.58 -2.80 -23.61
C LEU A 254 20.13 -1.50 -24.31
N GLU A 255 19.62 -1.62 -25.55
CA GLU A 255 19.07 -0.51 -26.33
C GLU A 255 17.78 0.10 -25.75
N GLU A 256 17.03 -0.66 -24.95
CA GLU A 256 15.88 -0.15 -24.18
C GLU A 256 16.32 0.77 -23.03
N TYR A 257 17.62 0.85 -22.70
CA TYR A 257 18.16 1.68 -21.63
C TYR A 257 18.91 2.90 -22.16
N GLY A 258 18.87 4.00 -21.41
CA GLY A 258 19.60 5.25 -21.67
C GLY A 258 20.24 5.81 -20.40
N VAL A 259 21.20 6.72 -20.56
CA VAL A 259 21.83 7.43 -19.44
C VAL A 259 20.93 8.54 -18.90
N ILE A 260 21.11 8.89 -17.62
CA ILE A 260 20.44 10.05 -17.03
C ILE A 260 21.07 11.34 -17.59
N GLY A 261 20.40 11.96 -18.56
CA GLY A 261 20.79 13.25 -19.13
C GLY A 261 20.61 14.45 -18.19
N THR A 262 20.95 15.64 -18.69
CA THR A 262 20.84 16.92 -17.96
C THR A 262 19.39 17.35 -17.74
N CYS A 263 19.18 18.21 -16.73
CA CYS A 263 17.87 18.79 -16.45
C CYS A 263 17.49 19.85 -17.48
N SER A 264 16.37 19.63 -18.16
CA SER A 264 15.79 20.51 -19.19
C SER A 264 15.33 21.90 -18.71
N LEU A 265 15.51 22.23 -17.42
CA LEU A 265 15.21 23.54 -16.83
C LEU A 265 16.47 24.29 -16.37
N CYS A 266 17.37 23.64 -15.63
CA CYS A 266 18.59 24.28 -15.08
C CYS A 266 19.89 23.91 -15.81
N LEU A 267 19.80 23.07 -16.84
CA LEU A 267 20.89 22.57 -17.70
C LEU A 267 22.00 21.76 -17.00
N LYS A 268 21.99 21.65 -15.67
CA LYS A 268 22.94 20.84 -14.88
C LYS A 268 22.64 19.32 -14.99
N PRO A 269 23.66 18.45 -14.83
CA PRO A 269 23.47 17.00 -14.72
C PRO A 269 22.50 16.62 -13.59
N ILE A 270 21.79 15.50 -13.75
CA ILE A 270 20.96 14.89 -12.70
C ILE A 270 21.71 13.65 -12.22
N ASN A 271 22.11 13.63 -10.95
CA ASN A 271 23.13 12.68 -10.48
C ASN A 271 22.55 11.35 -9.96
N SER A 272 21.23 11.26 -9.79
CA SER A 272 20.56 10.03 -9.36
C SER A 272 19.12 9.92 -9.83
N ILE A 273 18.59 8.68 -9.86
CA ILE A 273 17.17 8.43 -10.15
C ILE A 273 16.27 9.09 -9.10
N ALA A 274 16.72 9.24 -7.85
CA ALA A 274 15.96 9.89 -6.78
C ALA A 274 15.74 11.40 -7.02
N GLU A 275 16.60 12.04 -7.82
CA GLU A 275 16.42 13.42 -8.27
C GLU A 275 15.65 13.51 -9.59
N LEU A 276 15.66 12.46 -10.42
CA LEU A 276 15.09 12.44 -11.76
C LEU A 276 13.57 12.37 -11.78
N LEU A 277 12.94 13.29 -12.51
CA LEU A 277 11.62 13.10 -13.11
C LEU A 277 11.75 13.10 -14.65
N ARG A 278 11.07 12.16 -15.31
CA ARG A 278 10.89 12.13 -16.77
C ARG A 278 9.57 12.83 -17.14
N CYS A 279 9.43 13.31 -18.38
CA CYS A 279 8.11 13.65 -18.92
C CYS A 279 7.15 12.42 -18.85
N ASN A 280 5.84 12.64 -18.76
CA ASN A 280 4.85 11.56 -18.87
C ASN A 280 4.66 11.08 -20.32
N ALA A 281 4.80 11.97 -21.31
CA ALA A 281 4.68 11.71 -22.75
C ALA A 281 5.95 11.05 -23.36
N LYS A 282 6.37 9.92 -22.79
CA LYS A 282 7.71 9.32 -22.96
C LYS A 282 8.08 8.91 -24.38
N GLU A 283 7.08 8.68 -25.24
CA GLU A 283 7.29 8.31 -26.65
C GLU A 283 7.77 9.51 -27.50
N ILE A 284 7.31 10.72 -27.16
CA ILE A 284 7.54 11.95 -27.94
C ILE A 284 8.39 13.00 -27.20
N CYS A 285 8.51 12.90 -25.87
CA CYS A 285 9.28 13.82 -25.05
C CYS A 285 10.27 13.07 -24.15
N LYS A 286 11.55 13.13 -24.52
CA LYS A 286 12.68 12.50 -23.80
C LYS A 286 13.28 13.42 -22.73
N SER A 287 12.57 14.48 -22.31
CA SER A 287 13.07 15.48 -21.37
C SER A 287 13.12 14.97 -19.94
N HIS A 288 14.28 15.18 -19.31
CA HIS A 288 14.54 14.91 -17.90
C HIS A 288 14.56 16.20 -17.08
N PHE A 289 14.16 16.14 -15.82
CA PHE A 289 14.15 17.27 -14.90
C PHE A 289 14.61 16.84 -13.50
N HIS A 290 15.32 17.71 -12.78
CA HIS A 290 15.39 17.57 -11.32
C HIS A 290 14.00 17.78 -10.74
N MET A 291 13.60 16.91 -9.80
CA MET A 291 12.34 17.02 -9.05
C MET A 291 12.16 18.43 -8.45
N ARG A 292 13.22 19.00 -7.86
CA ARG A 292 13.19 20.35 -7.28
C ARG A 292 12.95 21.45 -8.33
N CYS A 293 13.52 21.30 -9.54
CA CYS A 293 13.33 22.26 -10.63
C CYS A 293 11.92 22.19 -11.21
N LEU A 294 11.40 20.98 -11.47
CA LEU A 294 10.07 20.81 -12.04
C LEU A 294 8.96 21.18 -11.04
N SER A 295 9.15 20.85 -9.76
CA SER A 295 8.28 21.31 -8.67
C SER A 295 8.21 22.83 -8.63
N LYS A 296 9.36 23.51 -8.52
CA LYS A 296 9.41 24.97 -8.48
C LYS A 296 8.80 25.59 -9.74
N HIS A 297 9.10 25.08 -10.93
CA HIS A 297 8.54 25.63 -12.18
C HIS A 297 7.01 25.58 -12.20
N ALA A 298 6.40 24.45 -11.84
CA ALA A 298 4.95 24.32 -11.79
C ALA A 298 4.33 25.19 -10.69
N LEU A 299 4.90 25.21 -9.49
CA LEU A 299 4.41 26.01 -8.36
C LEU A 299 4.67 27.52 -8.52
N ASN A 300 5.57 27.93 -9.42
CA ASN A 300 5.80 29.32 -9.76
C ASN A 300 4.64 29.93 -10.57
N ALA A 301 3.84 29.12 -11.28
CA ALA A 301 2.73 29.60 -12.10
C ALA A 301 1.61 30.24 -11.27
N ASP A 302 1.36 29.69 -10.08
CA ASP A 302 0.30 30.08 -9.15
C ASP A 302 0.83 30.75 -7.86
N GLU A 303 2.11 31.17 -7.86
CA GLU A 303 2.89 31.61 -6.67
C GLU A 303 2.98 30.64 -5.47
N GLU A 304 2.37 29.44 -5.55
CA GLU A 304 2.36 28.40 -4.49
C GLU A 304 3.76 27.98 -3.98
N TYR A 305 4.85 28.26 -4.72
CA TYR A 305 6.21 27.78 -4.39
C TYR A 305 6.75 28.25 -3.03
N LYS A 306 6.16 29.32 -2.45
CA LYS A 306 6.50 29.87 -1.14
C LYS A 306 5.92 29.06 0.02
N THR A 307 4.81 28.35 -0.21
CA THR A 307 4.03 27.66 0.84
C THR A 307 3.98 26.14 0.67
N LEU A 308 4.29 25.63 -0.53
CA LEU A 308 4.07 24.24 -0.92
C LEU A 308 5.31 23.60 -1.55
N LEU A 309 5.50 22.30 -1.29
CA LEU A 309 6.71 21.57 -1.68
C LEU A 309 6.62 20.88 -3.06
N PHE A 310 5.40 20.62 -3.52
CA PHE A 310 5.12 20.02 -4.83
C PHE A 310 3.71 20.39 -5.33
N PRO A 311 3.54 20.51 -6.66
CA PRO A 311 2.24 20.76 -7.28
C PRO A 311 1.36 19.50 -7.23
N ILE A 312 0.05 19.65 -7.48
CA ILE A 312 -0.84 18.51 -7.76
C ILE A 312 -0.66 18.05 -9.21
N GLN A 313 -0.58 19.01 -10.13
CA GLN A 313 -0.44 18.82 -11.57
C GLN A 313 0.42 19.95 -12.17
N GLY A 314 0.91 19.79 -13.39
CA GLY A 314 1.63 20.84 -14.12
C GLY A 314 1.78 20.49 -15.59
N GLN A 315 2.43 21.36 -16.37
CA GLN A 315 2.72 21.11 -17.78
C GLN A 315 4.22 20.90 -18.01
N CYS A 316 4.57 20.02 -18.95
CA CYS A 316 5.96 19.75 -19.30
C CYS A 316 6.60 20.98 -19.98
N PRO A 317 7.68 21.59 -19.42
CA PRO A 317 8.32 22.80 -19.96
C PRO A 317 9.00 22.65 -21.33
N LYS A 318 8.86 21.49 -21.98
CA LYS A 318 9.46 21.15 -23.28
C LYS A 318 8.46 20.63 -24.33
N CYS A 319 7.26 20.23 -23.93
CA CYS A 319 6.22 19.77 -24.87
C CYS A 319 4.79 20.19 -24.50
N GLY A 320 4.59 21.01 -23.46
CA GLY A 320 3.28 21.51 -23.01
C GLY A 320 2.36 20.48 -22.35
N ILE A 321 2.62 19.18 -22.49
CA ILE A 321 1.71 18.12 -22.03
C ILE A 321 1.56 18.14 -20.50
N THR A 322 0.30 18.17 -20.06
CA THR A 322 -0.11 18.11 -18.65
C THR A 322 0.25 16.77 -18.02
N TYR A 323 0.71 16.79 -16.77
CA TYR A 323 0.99 15.63 -15.93
C TYR A 323 0.36 15.79 -14.54
N LEU A 324 0.01 14.66 -13.88
CA LEU A 324 -0.19 14.64 -12.43
C LEU A 324 1.15 14.39 -11.72
N TRP A 325 1.44 15.11 -10.65
CA TRP A 325 2.72 14.97 -9.94
C TRP A 325 2.96 13.55 -9.42
N GLY A 326 1.91 12.93 -8.86
CA GLY A 326 1.98 11.54 -8.38
C GLY A 326 2.21 10.50 -9.47
N GLU A 327 2.00 10.81 -10.76
CA GLU A 327 2.37 9.93 -11.87
C GLU A 327 3.87 9.95 -12.13
N LEU A 328 4.49 11.13 -12.07
CA LEU A 328 5.94 11.27 -12.22
C LEU A 328 6.67 10.60 -11.05
N ILE A 329 6.14 10.73 -9.83
CA ILE A 329 6.66 10.01 -8.65
C ILE A 329 6.43 8.49 -8.75
N ARG A 330 5.28 8.04 -9.26
CA ARG A 330 5.04 6.60 -9.53
C ARG A 330 6.04 6.04 -10.55
N ASP A 331 6.33 6.77 -11.63
CA ASP A 331 7.36 6.39 -12.61
C ASP A 331 8.75 6.30 -11.97
N GLN A 332 9.15 7.32 -11.21
CA GLN A 332 10.43 7.35 -10.51
C GLN A 332 10.62 6.16 -9.56
N ARG A 333 9.58 5.76 -8.82
CA ARG A 333 9.64 4.58 -7.92
C ARG A 333 9.88 3.29 -8.68
N ILE A 334 9.28 3.13 -9.87
CA ILE A 334 9.52 1.95 -10.71
C ILE A 334 10.95 1.97 -11.27
N LEU A 335 11.47 3.13 -11.68
CA LEU A 335 12.88 3.27 -12.07
C LEU A 335 13.84 2.90 -10.92
N LEU A 336 13.54 3.32 -9.69
CA LEU A 336 14.31 2.95 -8.48
C LEU A 336 14.22 1.45 -8.17
N ALA A 337 13.12 0.77 -8.49
CA ALA A 337 12.99 -0.67 -8.34
C ALA A 337 13.74 -1.44 -9.44
N ILE A 338 13.66 -1.00 -10.70
CA ILE A 338 14.43 -1.56 -11.83
C ILE A 338 15.93 -1.40 -11.58
N SER A 339 16.38 -0.23 -11.13
CA SER A 339 17.80 0.01 -10.80
C SER A 339 18.31 -0.87 -9.66
N LYS A 340 17.46 -1.23 -8.69
CA LYS A 340 17.82 -2.20 -7.62
C LYS A 340 17.86 -3.65 -8.11
N PHE A 341 17.07 -4.00 -9.13
CA PHE A 341 17.18 -5.31 -9.77
C PHE A 341 18.44 -5.40 -10.65
N ASN A 342 18.75 -4.31 -11.35
CA ASN A 342 19.90 -4.18 -12.25
C ASN A 342 21.22 -3.79 -11.54
N SER A 343 21.30 -3.82 -10.19
CA SER A 343 22.39 -3.19 -9.43
C SER A 343 23.76 -3.87 -9.53
N SER A 344 23.88 -4.91 -10.34
CA SER A 344 25.10 -5.72 -10.52
C SER A 344 25.34 -6.01 -12.01
N GLY A 345 25.75 -5.00 -12.78
CA GLY A 345 26.09 -5.18 -14.20
C GLY A 345 26.21 -3.86 -15.00
N ALA A 346 26.31 -3.99 -16.32
CA ALA A 346 26.54 -2.89 -17.27
C ALA A 346 25.40 -1.83 -17.34
N LEU A 347 24.29 -2.06 -16.63
CA LEU A 347 23.14 -1.14 -16.54
C LEU A 347 23.23 -0.16 -15.36
N PHE A 348 24.37 -0.11 -14.67
CA PHE A 348 24.63 0.84 -13.57
C PHE A 348 24.46 2.30 -14.05
N ASN A 349 23.72 3.12 -13.29
CA ASN A 349 23.30 4.48 -13.65
C ASN A 349 22.49 4.64 -14.96
N MET A 350 22.04 3.55 -15.58
CA MET A 350 21.11 3.60 -16.71
C MET A 350 19.65 3.50 -16.25
N ILE A 351 18.75 4.03 -17.07
CA ILE A 351 17.29 3.98 -16.90
C ILE A 351 16.63 3.46 -18.18
N PRO A 352 15.49 2.75 -18.08
CA PRO A 352 14.62 2.51 -19.23
C PRO A 352 14.25 3.77 -20.01
N ARG A 353 14.21 3.64 -21.34
CA ARG A 353 13.62 4.60 -22.29
C ARG A 353 12.09 4.38 -22.34
N GLY A 354 11.38 5.33 -22.96
CA GLY A 354 9.95 5.19 -23.27
C GLY A 354 9.02 4.91 -22.08
N LYS A 355 7.79 4.52 -22.41
CA LYS A 355 6.75 4.04 -21.50
C LYS A 355 7.02 2.59 -21.11
N LEU A 356 7.12 2.34 -19.81
CA LEU A 356 7.25 1.00 -19.26
C LEU A 356 5.95 0.19 -19.52
N ILE A 357 6.11 -1.05 -19.98
CA ILE A 357 5.01 -1.97 -20.26
C ILE A 357 4.49 -2.59 -18.95
N LYS A 358 3.17 -2.68 -18.81
CA LYS A 358 2.52 -3.33 -17.66
C LYS A 358 1.75 -4.58 -18.10
N MET A 359 1.73 -5.55 -17.19
CA MET A 359 0.87 -6.74 -17.17
C MET A 359 -0.15 -6.63 -16.05
#